data_AF-A0A7C5WQG4-F1
#
_entry.id   AF-A0A7C5WQG4-F1
#
_cell.length_a   1.000
_cell.length_b   1.000
_cell.length_c   1.000
_cell.angle_alpha   90.00
_cell.angle_beta   90.00
_cell.angle_gamma   90.00
#
_symmetry.space_group_name_H-M   'P 1'
#
loop_
_entity.id
_entity.type
_entity.pdbx_description
1 polymer ?
#
loop_
_entity_poly.entity_id
_entity_poly.type
_entity_poly.pdbx_seq_one_letter_code
_entity_poly.pdbx_strand_id
1 'polypeptide(L)'
;MLVEHAAWLTAEDRELVTAVFGEGLSVAAYARRRREKDSPVPVRTARRRLRKIIARLLSPRFVFVIENRKAWPATRRRAAMACVVQGLSLREAASKMGVSLHAVRRHMDAVEALYLASVGQAGQRVGERAGERAAGCWR
;
A
#
# COMPACT_ATOMS: atom_id res chain seq x y z
N MET A 1 -12.37 -2.34 7.36
CA MET A 1 -11.04 -1.69 7.17
C MET A 1 -10.10 -2.43 6.19
N LEU A 2 -9.54 -3.62 6.48
CA LEU A 2 -8.58 -4.29 5.56
C LEU A 2 -9.21 -4.70 4.21
N VAL A 3 -10.43 -5.23 4.22
CA VAL A 3 -11.16 -5.66 3.01
C VAL A 3 -11.52 -4.46 2.13
N GLU A 4 -11.87 -3.31 2.71
CA GLU A 4 -12.11 -2.07 1.95
C GLU A 4 -10.85 -1.61 1.21
N HIS A 5 -9.68 -1.67 1.86
CA HIS A 5 -8.41 -1.33 1.20
C HIS A 5 -8.02 -2.35 0.13
N ALA A 6 -8.52 -3.59 0.21
CA ALA A 6 -8.27 -4.62 -0.79
C ALA A 6 -8.83 -4.26 -2.17
N ALA A 7 -9.82 -3.36 -2.25
CA ALA A 7 -10.35 -2.86 -3.51
C ALA A 7 -9.29 -2.24 -4.44
N TRP A 8 -8.18 -1.74 -3.87
CA TRP A 8 -7.08 -1.11 -4.60
C TRP A 8 -5.98 -2.07 -5.03
N LEU A 9 -6.03 -3.32 -4.59
CA LEU A 9 -5.02 -4.33 -4.89
C LEU A 9 -5.21 -4.92 -6.29
N THR A 10 -4.22 -5.71 -6.74
CA THR A 10 -4.40 -6.53 -7.94
C THR A 10 -5.51 -7.56 -7.72
N ALA A 11 -6.13 -8.05 -8.80
CA ALA A 11 -7.24 -9.00 -8.69
C ALA A 11 -6.87 -10.24 -7.84
N GLU A 12 -5.67 -10.77 -8.04
CA GLU A 12 -5.15 -11.92 -7.29
C GLU A 12 -4.90 -11.60 -5.80
N ASP A 13 -4.32 -10.43 -5.50
CA ASP A 13 -4.06 -10.04 -4.10
C ASP A 13 -5.38 -9.77 -3.37
N ARG A 14 -6.34 -9.12 -4.05
CA ARG A 14 -7.69 -8.86 -3.54
C ARG A 14 -8.44 -10.15 -3.26
N GLU A 15 -8.40 -11.12 -4.19
CA GLU A 15 -9.00 -12.44 -4.02
C GLU A 15 -8.44 -13.14 -2.78
N LEU A 16 -7.11 -13.17 -2.61
CA LEU A 16 -6.46 -13.77 -1.45
C LEU A 16 -6.85 -13.08 -0.13
N VAL A 17 -6.87 -11.75 -0.09
CA VAL A 17 -7.26 -10.99 1.12
C VAL A 17 -8.74 -11.20 1.45
N THR A 18 -9.61 -11.19 0.44
CA THR A 18 -11.06 -11.37 0.62
C THR A 18 -11.38 -12.78 1.10
N ALA A 19 -10.74 -13.80 0.52
CA ALA A 19 -10.91 -15.17 0.95
C ALA A 19 -10.51 -15.37 2.42
N VAL A 20 -9.37 -14.80 2.85
CA VAL A 20 -8.87 -15.03 4.21
C VAL A 20 -9.59 -14.18 5.26
N PHE A 21 -9.79 -12.89 5.00
CA PHE A 21 -10.34 -11.96 5.98
C PHE A 21 -11.84 -11.68 5.82
N GLY A 22 -12.38 -11.82 4.61
CA GLY A 22 -13.80 -11.65 4.34
C GLY A 22 -14.58 -12.96 4.51
N GLU A 23 -14.09 -14.05 3.95
CA GLU A 23 -14.75 -15.37 3.99
C GLU A 23 -14.27 -16.26 5.16
N GLY A 24 -13.23 -15.84 5.90
CA GLY A 24 -12.67 -16.60 7.03
C GLY A 24 -11.91 -17.87 6.63
N LEU A 25 -11.51 -18.02 5.36
CA LEU A 25 -10.77 -19.19 4.91
C LEU A 25 -9.34 -19.19 5.47
N SER A 26 -8.87 -20.36 5.88
CA SER A 26 -7.44 -20.54 6.15
C SER A 26 -6.63 -20.40 4.84
N VAL A 27 -5.39 -19.92 4.94
CA VAL A 27 -4.50 -19.80 3.77
C VAL A 27 -4.27 -21.16 3.08
N ALA A 28 -4.31 -22.26 3.84
CA ALA A 28 -4.22 -23.61 3.29
C ALA A 28 -5.48 -23.99 2.49
N ALA A 29 -6.66 -23.66 3.01
CA ALA A 29 -7.93 -23.86 2.29
C ALA A 29 -7.99 -23.01 1.01
N TYR A 30 -7.58 -21.73 1.07
CA TYR A 30 -7.46 -20.88 -0.11
C TYR A 30 -6.50 -21.48 -1.16
N ALA A 31 -5.31 -21.91 -0.74
CA ALA A 31 -4.32 -22.49 -1.65
C ALA A 31 -4.85 -23.75 -2.34
N ARG A 32 -5.56 -24.61 -1.60
CA ARG A 32 -6.24 -25.81 -2.15
C ARG A 32 -7.32 -25.43 -3.16
N ARG A 33 -8.21 -24.49 -2.82
CA ARG A 33 -9.26 -23.97 -3.72
C ARG A 33 -8.68 -23.42 -5.03
N ARG A 34 -7.53 -22.75 -4.98
CA ARG A 34 -6.83 -22.26 -6.19
C ARG A 34 -6.24 -23.37 -7.07
N ARG A 35 -5.88 -24.53 -6.50
CA ARG A 35 -5.32 -25.67 -7.28
C ARG A 35 -6.31 -26.20 -8.31
N GLU A 36 -7.60 -26.11 -8.01
CA GLU A 36 -8.69 -26.56 -8.89
C GLU A 36 -8.87 -25.67 -10.13
N LYS A 37 -8.21 -24.51 -10.18
CA LYS A 37 -8.43 -23.46 -11.18
C LYS A 37 -7.20 -23.24 -12.09
N ASP A 38 -6.51 -24.32 -12.45
CA ASP A 38 -5.34 -24.37 -13.37
C ASP A 38 -4.02 -23.74 -12.89
N SER A 39 -3.95 -23.20 -11.67
CA SER A 39 -2.69 -22.65 -11.14
C SER A 39 -2.50 -22.99 -9.65
N PRO A 40 -1.83 -24.10 -9.33
CA PRO A 40 -1.59 -24.49 -7.95
C PRO A 40 -0.55 -23.58 -7.30
N VAL A 41 -0.99 -22.78 -6.31
CA VAL A 41 -0.08 -21.97 -5.48
C VAL A 41 0.30 -22.77 -4.22
N PRO A 42 1.60 -23.01 -3.95
CA PRO A 42 2.02 -23.63 -2.69
C PRO A 42 1.58 -22.81 -1.46
N VAL A 43 1.17 -23.48 -0.38
CA VAL A 43 0.69 -22.82 0.86
C VAL A 43 1.74 -21.85 1.41
N ARG A 44 3.03 -22.23 1.37
CA ARG A 44 4.15 -21.38 1.80
C ARG A 44 4.23 -20.08 1.00
N THR A 45 4.01 -20.14 -0.30
CA THR A 45 4.00 -18.98 -1.21
C THR A 45 2.80 -18.08 -0.91
N ALA A 46 1.60 -18.65 -0.76
CA ALA A 46 0.40 -17.90 -0.40
C ALA A 46 0.57 -17.17 0.95
N ARG A 47 1.12 -17.84 1.98
CA ARG A 47 1.42 -17.21 3.28
C ARG A 47 2.43 -16.08 3.18
N ARG A 48 3.51 -16.27 2.40
CA ARG A 48 4.53 -15.22 2.19
C ARG A 48 3.93 -14.02 1.47
N ARG A 49 3.10 -14.26 0.45
CA ARG A 49 2.39 -13.23 -0.31
C ARG A 49 1.43 -12.46 0.59
N LEU A 50 0.58 -13.15 1.36
CA LEU A 50 -0.35 -12.53 2.30
C LEU A 50 0.35 -11.62 3.32
N ARG A 51 1.45 -12.08 3.93
CA ARG A 51 2.24 -11.26 4.87
C ARG A 51 2.74 -9.97 4.24
N LYS A 52 3.25 -10.02 3.00
CA LYS A 52 3.68 -8.82 2.28
C LYS A 52 2.52 -7.87 1.98
N ILE A 53 1.36 -8.41 1.60
CA ILE A 53 0.16 -7.60 1.34
C ILE A 53 -0.29 -6.90 2.63
N ILE A 54 -0.39 -7.61 3.75
CA ILE A 54 -0.81 -7.04 5.04
C ILE A 54 0.17 -5.95 5.49
N ALA A 55 1.48 -6.22 5.46
CA ALA A 55 2.49 -5.22 5.81
C ALA A 55 2.39 -3.96 4.94
N ARG A 56 2.05 -4.13 3.65
CA ARG A 56 1.82 -3.02 2.71
C ARG A 56 0.53 -2.25 3.04
N LEU A 57 -0.59 -2.94 3.28
CA LEU A 57 -1.88 -2.33 3.62
C LEU A 57 -1.84 -1.53 4.92
N LEU A 58 -1.01 -1.96 5.87
CA LEU A 58 -0.83 -1.31 7.17
C LEU A 58 0.27 -0.23 7.15
N SER A 59 0.96 -0.03 6.03
CA SER A 59 1.98 1.01 5.93
C SER A 59 1.36 2.40 5.88
N PRO A 60 1.83 3.39 6.66
CA PRO A 60 1.35 4.77 6.55
C PRO A 60 1.51 5.34 5.13
N ARG A 61 2.54 4.91 4.42
CA ARG A 61 2.79 5.28 3.02
C ARG A 61 1.65 4.84 2.09
N PHE A 62 1.03 3.70 2.35
CA PHE A 62 -0.11 3.20 1.57
C PHE A 62 -1.30 4.16 1.71
N VAL A 63 -1.64 4.51 2.95
CA VAL A 63 -2.74 5.44 3.26
C VAL A 63 -2.47 6.80 2.62
N PHE A 64 -1.25 7.33 2.80
CA PHE A 64 -0.83 8.60 2.20
C PHE A 64 -1.02 8.62 0.68
N VAL A 65 -0.59 7.57 -0.03
CA VAL A 65 -0.76 7.46 -1.48
C VAL A 65 -2.24 7.42 -1.85
N ILE A 66 -3.05 6.64 -1.14
CA ILE A 66 -4.48 6.57 -1.41
C ILE A 66 -5.09 7.97 -1.24
N GLU A 67 -4.92 8.63 -0.11
CA GLU A 67 -5.55 9.93 0.16
C GLU A 67 -5.15 11.02 -0.85
N ASN A 68 -3.87 11.08 -1.22
CA ASN A 68 -3.33 12.17 -2.06
C ASN A 68 -3.42 11.89 -3.57
N ARG A 69 -3.74 10.66 -3.99
CA ARG A 69 -3.70 10.25 -5.42
C ARG A 69 -4.46 11.18 -6.36
N LYS A 70 -5.57 11.76 -5.91
CA LYS A 70 -6.44 12.61 -6.75
C LYS A 70 -5.78 13.94 -7.10
N ALA A 71 -4.89 14.46 -6.26
CA ALA A 71 -4.21 15.74 -6.46
C ALA A 71 -2.96 15.63 -7.35
N TRP A 72 -2.51 14.42 -7.69
CA TRP A 72 -1.28 14.22 -8.43
C TRP A 72 -1.49 14.17 -9.96
N PRO A 73 -0.49 14.62 -10.75
CA PRO A 73 -0.47 14.38 -12.17
C PRO A 73 -0.64 12.89 -12.50
N ALA A 74 -1.34 12.58 -13.58
CA ALA A 74 -1.77 11.22 -13.93
C ALA A 74 -0.61 10.20 -13.93
N THR A 75 0.56 10.56 -14.46
CA THR A 75 1.74 9.67 -14.52
C THR A 75 2.31 9.37 -13.13
N ARG A 76 2.44 10.38 -12.26
CA ARG A 76 2.88 10.20 -10.87
C ARG A 76 1.89 9.34 -10.10
N ARG A 77 0.59 9.61 -10.27
CA ARG A 77 -0.49 8.79 -9.70
C ARG A 77 -0.36 7.32 -10.12
N ARG A 78 -0.20 7.04 -11.42
CA ARG A 78 -0.04 5.67 -11.93
C ARG A 78 1.20 4.98 -11.35
N ALA A 79 2.34 5.66 -11.31
CA ALA A 79 3.57 5.13 -10.74
C ALA A 79 3.42 4.79 -9.25
N ALA A 80 2.86 5.72 -8.46
CA ALA A 80 2.63 5.53 -7.03
C ALA A 80 1.65 4.37 -6.75
N MET A 81 0.54 4.30 -7.49
CA MET A 81 -0.42 3.21 -7.37
C MET A 81 0.20 1.86 -7.73
N ALA A 82 1.01 1.79 -8.80
CA ALA A 82 1.69 0.57 -9.19
C ALA A 82 2.70 0.10 -8.12
N CYS A 83 3.54 1.00 -7.63
CA CYS A 83 4.65 0.62 -6.74
C CYS A 83 4.22 0.47 -5.28
N VAL A 84 3.44 1.41 -4.74
CA VAL A 84 3.10 1.44 -3.31
C VAL A 84 1.85 0.63 -3.02
N VAL A 85 0.82 0.73 -3.87
CA VAL A 85 -0.48 0.12 -3.60
C VAL A 85 -0.52 -1.32 -4.14
N GLN A 86 -0.11 -1.52 -5.39
CA GLN A 86 -0.07 -2.84 -6.02
C GLN A 86 1.21 -3.63 -5.67
N GLY A 87 2.25 -2.95 -5.16
CA GLY A 87 3.54 -3.55 -4.78
C GLY A 87 4.35 -4.12 -5.94
N LEU A 88 4.18 -3.56 -7.14
CA LEU A 88 5.03 -3.86 -8.28
C LEU A 88 6.42 -3.28 -8.05
N SER A 89 7.45 -3.97 -8.52
CA SER A 89 8.79 -3.40 -8.62
C SER A 89 8.81 -2.23 -9.61
N LEU A 90 9.82 -1.37 -9.53
CA LEU A 90 9.97 -0.24 -10.47
C LEU A 90 10.05 -0.72 -11.93
N ARG A 91 10.66 -1.89 -12.18
CA ARG A 91 10.78 -2.49 -13.51
C ARG A 91 9.43 -2.99 -14.02
N GLU A 92 8.67 -3.70 -13.19
CA GLU A 92 7.32 -4.16 -13.54
C GLU A 92 6.37 -2.98 -13.76
N ALA A 93 6.45 -1.95 -12.91
CA ALA A 93 5.67 -0.73 -13.07
C ALA A 93 6.02 0.00 -14.39
N ALA A 94 7.30 0.12 -14.72
CA ALA A 94 7.77 0.72 -15.97
C ALA A 94 7.24 -0.03 -17.19
N SER A 95 7.40 -1.36 -17.20
CA SER A 95 6.88 -2.24 -18.26
C SER A 95 5.37 -2.11 -18.39
N LYS A 96 4.62 -2.18 -17.28
CA LYS A 96 3.15 -2.05 -17.26
C LYS A 96 2.66 -0.67 -17.71
N MET A 97 3.44 0.38 -17.48
CA MET A 97 3.06 1.76 -17.82
C MET A 97 3.50 2.17 -19.23
N GLY A 98 4.38 1.40 -19.88
CA GLY A 98 4.97 1.76 -21.17
C GLY A 98 5.92 2.97 -21.07
N VAL A 99 6.64 3.11 -19.95
CA VAL A 99 7.58 4.22 -19.72
C VAL A 99 8.94 3.69 -19.29
N SER A 100 9.98 4.53 -19.34
CA SER A 100 11.32 4.13 -18.90
C SER A 100 11.40 3.91 -17.38
N LEU A 101 12.31 3.04 -16.94
CA LEU A 101 12.60 2.83 -15.52
C LEU A 101 13.00 4.13 -14.81
N HIS A 102 13.75 4.99 -15.49
CA HIS A 102 14.17 6.30 -14.96
C HIS A 102 12.97 7.21 -14.68
N ALA A 103 11.98 7.25 -15.57
CA ALA A 103 10.77 8.04 -15.38
C ALA A 103 9.97 7.57 -14.15
N VAL A 104 9.82 6.26 -13.96
CA VAL A 104 9.17 5.71 -12.75
C VAL A 104 9.94 6.06 -11.49
N ARG A 105 11.28 5.93 -11.51
CA ARG A 105 12.13 6.31 -10.36
C ARG A 105 11.94 7.78 -9.99
N ARG A 106 12.03 8.70 -10.95
CA ARG A 106 11.80 10.14 -10.73
C ARG A 106 10.44 10.44 -10.10
N HIS A 107 9.39 9.76 -10.52
CA HIS A 107 8.07 9.91 -9.90
C HIS A 107 8.01 9.36 -8.49
N MET A 108 8.67 8.24 -8.22
CA MET A 108 8.73 7.65 -6.87
C MET A 108 9.56 8.48 -5.90
N ASP A 109 10.65 9.10 -6.36
CA ASP A 109 11.44 10.05 -5.57
C ASP A 109 10.60 11.26 -5.17
N ALA A 110 9.80 11.80 -6.11
CA ALA A 110 8.88 12.89 -5.82
C ALA A 110 7.77 12.50 -4.82
N VAL A 111 7.24 11.27 -4.93
CA VAL A 111 6.24 10.75 -3.97
C VAL A 111 6.85 10.58 -2.59
N GLU A 112 8.11 10.12 -2.52
CA GLU A 112 8.83 9.99 -1.25
C GLU A 112 9.05 11.35 -0.59
N ALA A 113 9.50 12.34 -1.35
CA ALA A 113 9.69 13.70 -0.83
C ALA A 113 8.38 14.27 -0.25
N LEU A 114 7.25 14.09 -0.96
CA LEU A 114 5.93 14.51 -0.47
C LEU A 114 5.51 13.78 0.81
N TYR A 115 5.78 12.47 0.88
CA TYR A 115 5.48 11.67 2.07
C TYR A 115 6.31 12.12 3.28
N LEU A 116 7.63 12.25 3.13
CA LEU A 116 8.52 12.69 4.21
C LEU A 116 8.16 14.11 4.70
N ALA A 117 7.84 15.03 3.79
CA ALA A 117 7.37 16.37 4.16
C ALA A 117 6.07 16.31 4.98
N SER A 118 5.13 15.42 4.62
CA SER A 118 3.86 15.26 5.36
C SER A 118 4.06 14.67 6.77
N VAL A 119 5.00 13.74 6.93
CA VAL A 119 5.32 13.13 8.23
C VAL A 119 6.00 14.15 9.15
N GLY A 120 6.89 14.99 8.62
CA GLY A 120 7.53 16.07 9.38
C GLY A 120 6.52 17.08 9.94
N GLN A 121 5.53 17.48 9.13
CA GLN A 121 4.46 18.39 9.55
C GLN A 121 3.55 17.77 10.63
N ALA A 122 3.31 16.46 10.57
CA ALA A 122 2.51 15.78 11.58
C ALA A 122 3.22 15.78 12.95
N GLY A 123 4.55 15.57 12.95
CA GLY A 123 5.36 15.65 14.17
C GLY A 123 5.35 17.05 14.81
N GLN A 124 5.48 18.11 13.99
CA GLN A 124 5.45 19.50 14.47
C GLN A 124 4.12 19.87 15.14
N ARG A 125 2.98 19.49 14.55
CA ARG A 125 1.64 19.79 15.11
C ARG A 125 1.37 19.11 16.45
N VAL A 126 1.95 17.94 16.69
CA VAL A 126 1.81 17.23 17.98
C VAL A 126 2.62 17.95 19.07
N GLY A 127 3.79 18.50 18.73
CA GLY A 127 4.62 19.28 19.65
C GLY A 127 3.95 20.58 20.11
N GLU A 128 3.38 21.35 19.17
CA GLU A 128 2.70 22.63 19.49
C GLU A 128 1.52 22.44 20.46
N ARG A 129 0.67 21.44 20.23
CA ARG A 129 -0.48 21.13 21.10
C ARG A 129 -0.08 20.56 22.47
N ALA A 130 1.13 20.05 22.63
CA ALA A 130 1.65 19.62 23.91
C ALA A 130 2.18 20.81 24.72
N GLY A 131 2.84 21.77 24.06
CA GLY A 131 3.31 23.01 24.67
C GLY A 131 2.18 23.89 25.21
N GLU A 132 1.09 24.05 24.46
CA GLU A 132 -0.08 24.84 24.88
C GLU A 132 -0.78 24.27 26.13
N ARG A 133 -0.80 22.94 26.29
CA ARG A 133 -1.39 22.30 27.48
C ARG A 133 -0.51 22.40 28.72
N ALA A 134 0.81 22.42 28.57
CA ALA A 134 1.73 22.64 29.68
C ALA A 134 1.70 24.09 30.19
N ALA A 135 1.48 25.07 29.30
CA ALA A 135 1.37 26.48 29.66
C ALA A 135 0.09 26.83 30.44
N GLY A 136 -0.96 26.00 30.36
CA GLY A 136 -2.23 26.21 31.06
C GLY A 136 -2.30 25.68 32.50
N CYS A 137 -1.28 24.96 32.99
CA CYS A 137 -1.33 24.25 34.28
C CYS A 137 -0.62 24.99 35.45
N TRP A 138 -0.24 26.26 35.27
CA TRP A 138 0.47 27.07 36.27
C TRP A 138 -0.33 28.29 36.73
N ARG A 139 -1.65 28.15 36.91
CA ARG A 139 -2.51 29.18 37.51
C ARG A 139 -3.46 28.58 38.52
#